data_AF-A0A657B6F0-F1
#
_entry.id   AF-A0A657B6F0-F1
#
_cell.length_a   1.000
_cell.length_b   1.000
_cell.length_c   1.000
_cell.angle_alpha   90.00
_cell.angle_beta   90.00
_cell.angle_gamma   90.00
#
_symmetry.space_group_name_H-M   'P 1'
#
loop_
_entity.id
_entity.type
_entity.pdbx_description
1 polymer ?
#
loop_
_entity_poly.entity_id
_entity_poly.type
_entity_poly.pdbx_seq_one_letter_code
_entity_poly.pdbx_strand_id
1 'polypeptide(L)'
;MSTTETIASFVSGGIRIINQAQDGLSVVFRLAMAQVFWAAGMSKIASWSSTLDLFAYEYAVPLIPSTMAAYMATGAELLFPVLLVLGLGTRVAAGGLFILNAVAAISYPDISPAGMNDHYFWGAVLLSVFFYGPGRLSIDHFIARKWKA
;
A
#
# COMPACT_ATOMS: atom_id res chain seq x y z
N MET A 1 6.66 -22.27 40.61
CA MET A 1 6.03 -22.42 39.29
C MET A 1 6.10 -23.88 38.88
N SER A 2 5.00 -24.44 38.41
CA SER A 2 5.03 -25.78 37.79
C SER A 2 5.76 -25.75 36.45
N THR A 3 6.30 -26.88 36.00
CA THR A 3 6.92 -27.00 34.65
C THR A 3 5.99 -26.48 33.55
N THR A 4 4.68 -26.69 33.71
CA THR A 4 3.63 -26.24 32.81
C THR A 4 3.50 -24.72 32.76
N GLU A 5 3.60 -24.02 33.90
CA GLU A 5 3.56 -22.56 33.98
C GLU A 5 4.80 -21.91 33.34
N THR A 6 5.97 -22.53 33.47
CA THR A 6 7.22 -22.07 32.83
C THR A 6 7.14 -22.17 31.31
N ILE A 7 6.60 -23.26 30.78
CA ILE A 7 6.41 -23.43 29.33
C ILE A 7 5.38 -22.42 28.80
N ALA A 8 4.26 -22.24 29.50
CA ALA A 8 3.22 -21.29 29.10
C ALA A 8 3.71 -19.84 29.10
N SER A 9 4.48 -19.43 30.11
CA SER A 9 5.04 -18.07 30.18
C SER A 9 6.05 -17.81 29.04
N PHE A 10 6.88 -18.80 28.73
CA PHE A 10 7.82 -18.72 27.60
C PHE A 10 7.09 -18.58 26.26
N VAL A 11 6.11 -19.45 25.98
CA VAL A 11 5.34 -19.42 24.72
C VAL A 11 4.57 -18.10 24.56
N SER A 12 3.91 -17.64 25.63
CA SER A 12 3.16 -16.37 25.59
C SER A 12 4.07 -15.15 25.39
N GLY A 13 5.28 -15.17 25.96
CA GLY A 13 6.32 -14.18 25.71
C GLY A 13 6.73 -14.13 24.24
N GLY A 14 6.99 -15.30 23.63
CA GLY A 14 7.31 -15.41 22.21
C GLY A 14 6.22 -14.88 21.30
N ILE A 15 4.96 -15.27 21.54
CA ILE A 15 3.79 -14.79 20.79
C ILE A 15 3.66 -13.26 20.90
N ARG A 16 3.91 -12.68 22.08
CA ARG A 16 3.85 -11.22 22.27
C ARG A 16 4.88 -10.49 21.41
N ILE A 17 6.11 -10.98 21.36
CA ILE A 17 7.19 -10.40 20.55
C ILE A 17 6.83 -10.46 19.06
N ILE A 18 6.35 -11.61 18.58
CA ILE A 18 5.93 -11.77 17.17
C ILE A 18 4.82 -10.78 16.81
N ASN A 19 3.81 -10.63 17.66
CA ASN A 19 2.72 -9.69 17.44
C ASN A 19 3.22 -8.23 17.37
N GLN A 20 4.14 -7.85 18.27
CA GLN A 20 4.73 -6.50 18.26
C GLN A 20 5.57 -6.26 17.01
N ALA A 21 6.34 -7.26 16.58
CA ALA A 21 7.11 -7.20 15.35
C ALA A 21 6.20 -7.05 14.12
N GLN A 22 5.08 -7.78 14.07
CA GLN A 22 4.08 -7.65 13.02
C GLN A 22 3.45 -6.26 12.96
N ASP A 23 3.14 -5.66 14.12
CA ASP A 23 2.62 -4.29 14.19
C ASP A 23 3.65 -3.27 13.66
N GLY A 24 4.92 -3.42 14.04
CA GLY A 24 6.00 -2.59 13.52
C GLY A 24 6.19 -2.76 12.01
N LEU A 25 6.18 -4.00 11.53
CA LEU A 25 6.31 -4.32 10.10
C LEU A 25 5.16 -3.73 9.28
N SER A 26 3.93 -3.75 9.81
CA SER A 26 2.79 -3.10 9.17
C SER A 26 3.02 -1.61 8.95
N VAL A 27 3.58 -0.90 9.93
CA VAL A 27 3.94 0.53 9.76
C VAL A 27 4.99 0.69 8.67
N VAL A 28 6.06 -0.11 8.70
CA VAL A 28 7.15 -0.05 7.72
C VAL A 28 6.60 -0.25 6.30
N PHE A 29 5.78 -1.27 6.08
CA PHE A 29 5.17 -1.53 4.77
C PHE A 29 4.26 -0.40 4.31
N ARG A 30 3.45 0.18 5.20
CA ARG A 30 2.60 1.32 4.86
C ARG A 30 3.42 2.54 4.47
N LEU A 31 4.46 2.87 5.22
CA LEU A 31 5.33 4.01 4.92
C LEU A 31 6.13 3.79 3.63
N ALA A 32 6.66 2.58 3.41
CA ALA A 32 7.40 2.24 2.20
C ALA A 32 6.52 2.36 0.94
N MET A 33 5.32 1.79 0.96
CA MET A 33 4.38 1.92 -0.16
C MET A 33 3.91 3.36 -0.33
N ALA A 34 3.60 4.06 0.77
CA ALA A 34 3.22 5.46 0.68
C ALA A 34 4.30 6.31 0.00
N GLN A 35 5.57 6.11 0.33
CA GLN A 35 6.68 6.84 -0.30
C GLN A 35 6.77 6.57 -1.81
N VAL A 36 6.64 5.31 -2.24
CA VAL A 36 6.71 4.93 -3.66
C VAL A 36 5.60 5.61 -4.47
N PHE A 37 4.34 5.43 -4.05
CA PHE A 37 3.20 5.95 -4.81
C PHE A 37 3.08 7.46 -4.69
N TRP A 38 3.43 8.05 -3.54
CA TRP A 38 3.49 9.51 -3.41
C TRP A 38 4.52 10.12 -4.35
N ALA A 39 5.72 9.53 -4.44
CA ALA A 39 6.74 9.99 -5.38
C ALA A 39 6.26 9.90 -6.83
N ALA A 40 5.54 8.83 -7.20
CA ALA A 40 4.92 8.70 -8.51
C ALA A 40 3.84 9.76 -8.78
N GLY A 41 2.98 10.06 -7.80
CA GLY A 41 1.98 11.12 -7.93
C GLY A 41 2.62 12.51 -8.04
N MET A 42 3.68 12.76 -7.26
CA MET A 42 4.42 14.02 -7.30
C MET A 42 5.12 14.24 -8.65
N SER A 43 5.67 13.19 -9.27
CA SER A 43 6.28 13.32 -10.60
C SER A 43 5.25 13.65 -11.68
N LYS A 44 4.02 13.13 -11.56
CA LYS A 44 2.92 13.44 -12.48
C LYS A 44 2.46 14.90 -12.41
N ILE A 45 2.30 15.44 -11.20
CA ILE A 45 1.88 16.84 -11.05
C ILE A 45 3.01 17.83 -11.35
N ALA A 46 4.28 17.41 -11.25
CA ALA A 46 5.42 18.26 -11.58
C ALA A 46 5.47 18.62 -13.08
N SER A 47 5.00 17.74 -13.96
CA SER A 47 4.81 18.03 -15.38
C SER A 47 3.51 17.43 -15.89
N TRP A 48 2.40 18.17 -15.70
CA TRP A 48 1.08 17.66 -16.03
C TRP A 48 0.87 17.43 -17.54
N SER A 49 1.42 18.30 -18.40
CA SER A 49 1.36 18.11 -19.85
C SER A 49 2.05 16.81 -20.27
N SER A 50 3.25 16.54 -19.73
CA SER A 50 3.96 15.29 -19.99
C SER A 50 3.18 14.08 -19.47
N THR A 51 2.49 14.20 -18.33
CA THR A 51 1.63 13.13 -17.82
C THR A 51 0.49 12.84 -18.78
N LEU A 52 -0.19 13.86 -19.31
CA LEU A 52 -1.25 13.68 -20.30
C LEU A 52 -0.73 13.01 -21.58
N ASP A 53 0.46 13.41 -22.05
CA ASP A 53 1.09 12.80 -23.22
C ASP A 53 1.43 11.32 -22.97
N LEU A 54 2.01 10.98 -21.81
CA LEU A 54 2.27 9.59 -21.42
C LEU A 54 0.99 8.76 -21.45
N PHE A 55 -0.11 9.27 -20.88
CA PHE A 55 -1.39 8.55 -20.89
C PHE A 55 -2.04 8.47 -22.29
N ALA A 56 -1.75 9.42 -23.18
CA ALA A 56 -2.32 9.45 -24.52
C ALA A 56 -1.57 8.54 -25.50
N TYR A 57 -0.25 8.44 -25.36
CA TYR A 57 0.62 7.82 -26.38
C TYR A 57 1.38 6.59 -25.89
N GLU A 58 1.70 6.50 -24.59
CA GLU A 58 2.55 5.43 -24.06
C GLU A 58 1.77 4.40 -23.23
N TYR A 59 0.84 4.85 -22.38
CA TYR A 59 0.02 3.96 -21.57
C TYR A 59 -1.20 3.44 -22.37
N ALA A 60 -1.31 2.11 -22.47
CA ALA A 60 -2.46 1.42 -23.00
C ALA A 60 -3.58 1.30 -21.95
N VAL A 61 -4.52 2.24 -21.94
CA VAL A 61 -5.68 2.27 -21.03
C VAL A 61 -7.02 2.17 -21.78
N PRO A 62 -7.36 1.03 -22.40
CA PRO A 62 -8.46 0.94 -23.38
C PRO A 62 -9.88 1.07 -22.80
N LEU A 63 -10.03 0.95 -21.47
CA LEU A 63 -11.35 0.92 -20.82
C LEU A 63 -11.94 2.31 -20.58
N ILE A 64 -11.10 3.34 -20.44
CA ILE A 64 -11.52 4.71 -20.10
C ILE A 64 -10.71 5.72 -20.90
N PRO A 65 -11.20 6.95 -21.11
CA PRO A 65 -10.42 8.00 -21.78
C PRO A 65 -9.08 8.23 -21.07
N SER A 66 -7.99 8.37 -21.85
CA SER A 66 -6.62 8.55 -21.33
C SER A 66 -6.51 9.70 -20.34
N THR A 67 -7.16 10.83 -20.61
CA THR A 67 -7.21 11.98 -19.70
C THR A 67 -7.85 11.61 -18.36
N MET A 68 -8.95 10.85 -18.36
CA MET A 68 -9.60 10.39 -17.13
C MET A 68 -8.70 9.44 -16.36
N ALA A 69 -8.04 8.51 -17.05
CA ALA A 69 -7.07 7.60 -16.44
C ALA A 69 -5.91 8.37 -15.77
N ALA A 70 -5.41 9.42 -16.40
CA ALA A 70 -4.35 10.26 -15.84
C ALA A 70 -4.78 10.92 -14.51
N TYR A 71 -5.98 11.50 -14.47
CA TYR A 71 -6.53 12.10 -13.25
C TYR A 71 -6.76 11.06 -12.16
N MET A 72 -7.35 9.91 -12.49
CA MET A 72 -7.63 8.85 -11.52
C MET A 72 -6.36 8.24 -10.94
N ALA A 73 -5.36 7.96 -11.78
CA ALA A 73 -4.08 7.41 -11.35
C ALA A 73 -3.34 8.38 -10.43
N THR A 74 -3.23 9.65 -10.85
CA THR A 74 -2.56 10.70 -10.06
C THR A 74 -3.29 10.96 -8.75
N GLY A 75 -4.62 11.02 -8.78
CA GLY A 75 -5.44 11.19 -7.58
C GLY A 75 -5.26 10.04 -6.59
N ALA A 76 -5.24 8.79 -7.06
CA ALA A 76 -5.01 7.62 -6.23
C ALA A 76 -3.60 7.60 -5.62
N GLU A 77 -2.56 7.94 -6.41
CA GLU A 77 -1.17 8.07 -5.96
C GLU A 77 -0.92 9.19 -4.95
N LEU A 78 -1.75 10.21 -4.92
CA LEU A 78 -1.63 11.28 -3.91
C LEU A 78 -2.51 11.00 -2.68
N LEU A 79 -3.71 10.47 -2.87
CA LEU A 79 -4.66 10.26 -1.78
C LEU A 79 -4.34 9.01 -0.96
N PHE A 80 -4.18 7.85 -1.61
CA PHE A 80 -4.06 6.58 -0.88
C PHE A 80 -2.78 6.45 -0.07
N PRO A 81 -1.62 7.00 -0.48
CA PRO A 81 -0.45 7.07 0.39
C PRO A 81 -0.69 7.80 1.70
N VAL A 82 -1.40 8.93 1.67
CA VAL A 82 -1.74 9.68 2.89
C VAL A 82 -2.63 8.83 3.80
N LEU A 83 -3.63 8.15 3.23
CA LEU A 83 -4.48 7.23 3.98
C LEU A 83 -3.69 6.05 4.58
N LEU A 84 -2.72 5.48 3.84
CA LEU A 84 -1.85 4.41 4.34
C LEU A 84 -0.98 4.87 5.51
N VAL A 85 -0.35 6.05 5.41
CA VAL A 85 0.50 6.61 6.49
C VAL A 85 -0.32 6.77 7.76
N LEU A 86 -1.50 7.38 7.64
CA LEU A 86 -2.43 7.55 8.76
C LEU A 86 -2.99 6.21 9.28
N GLY A 87 -2.97 5.16 8.44
CA GLY A 87 -3.63 3.90 8.72
C GLY A 87 -5.14 4.10 8.82
N LEU A 88 -5.71 4.90 7.92
CA LEU A 88 -7.13 5.19 7.81
C LEU A 88 -7.68 4.53 6.54
N GLY A 89 -8.70 3.67 6.66
CA GLY A 89 -9.20 2.90 5.53
C GLY A 89 -8.12 2.03 4.90
N THR A 90 -7.20 1.49 5.70
CA THR A 90 -5.94 0.90 5.25
C THR A 90 -6.12 -0.21 4.22
N ARG A 91 -7.13 -1.06 4.38
CA ARG A 91 -7.44 -2.13 3.42
C ARG A 91 -7.91 -1.56 2.08
N VAL A 92 -8.73 -0.51 2.12
CA VAL A 92 -9.21 0.15 0.88
C VAL A 92 -8.04 0.84 0.18
N ALA A 93 -7.21 1.58 0.90
CA ALA A 93 -6.05 2.25 0.34
C ALA A 93 -5.03 1.26 -0.25
N ALA A 94 -4.71 0.17 0.48
CA ALA A 94 -3.81 -0.87 -0.01
C ALA A 94 -4.36 -1.60 -1.24
N GLY A 95 -5.65 -1.96 -1.23
CA GLY A 95 -6.31 -2.60 -2.37
C GLY A 95 -6.39 -1.68 -3.58
N GLY A 96 -6.70 -0.40 -3.38
CA GLY A 96 -6.71 0.61 -4.44
C GLY A 96 -5.35 0.80 -5.09
N LEU A 97 -4.29 0.94 -4.29
CA LEU A 97 -2.92 1.02 -4.80
C LEU A 97 -2.47 -0.29 -5.45
N PHE A 98 -2.92 -1.46 -4.98
CA PHE A 98 -2.61 -2.73 -5.61
C PHE A 98 -3.21 -2.83 -7.02
N ILE A 99 -4.47 -2.41 -7.17
CA ILE A 99 -5.14 -2.36 -8.48
C ILE A 99 -4.41 -1.36 -9.39
N LEU A 100 -4.11 -0.16 -8.89
CA LEU A 100 -3.37 0.84 -9.65
C LEU A 100 -2.00 0.32 -10.09
N ASN A 101 -1.26 -0.33 -9.19
CA ASN A 101 0.02 -0.95 -9.46
C ASN A 101 -0.06 -1.99 -10.59
N ALA A 102 -1.06 -2.87 -10.54
CA ALA A 102 -1.27 -3.88 -11.57
C ALA A 102 -1.63 -3.25 -12.92
N VAL A 103 -2.53 -2.26 -12.92
CA VAL A 103 -2.90 -1.51 -14.12
C VAL A 103 -1.69 -0.81 -14.71
N ALA A 104 -0.89 -0.12 -13.89
CA ALA A 104 0.33 0.57 -14.33
C ALA A 104 1.32 -0.40 -15.01
N ALA A 105 1.59 -1.55 -14.40
CA ALA A 105 2.50 -2.57 -14.93
C ALA A 105 2.02 -3.17 -16.27
N ILE A 106 0.71 -3.39 -16.43
CA ILE A 106 0.13 -3.97 -17.66
C ILE A 106 -0.01 -2.90 -18.75
N SER A 107 -0.29 -1.66 -18.36
CA SER A 107 -0.56 -0.57 -19.30
C SER A 107 0.68 0.01 -19.96
N TYR A 108 1.89 -0.28 -19.48
CA TYR A 108 3.14 0.26 -20.03
C TYR A 108 3.97 -0.83 -20.73
N PRO A 109 3.90 -0.95 -22.07
CA PRO A 109 4.56 -2.03 -22.81
C PRO A 109 6.08 -2.04 -22.64
N ASP A 110 6.68 -0.84 -22.55
CA ASP A 110 8.13 -0.65 -22.48
C ASP A 110 8.68 -0.68 -21.05
N ILE A 111 7.94 -1.31 -20.13
CA ILE A 111 8.40 -1.49 -18.76
C ILE A 111 9.68 -2.34 -18.72
N SER A 112 10.73 -1.80 -18.11
CA SER A 112 11.98 -2.54 -17.96
C SER A 112 11.80 -3.78 -17.06
N PRO A 113 12.64 -4.83 -17.21
CA PRO A 113 12.60 -5.99 -16.31
C PRO A 113 12.76 -5.62 -14.83
N ALA A 114 13.57 -4.60 -14.53
CA ALA A 114 13.73 -4.09 -13.17
C ALA A 114 12.43 -3.44 -12.67
N GLY A 115 11.81 -2.58 -13.49
CA GLY A 115 10.52 -1.97 -13.16
C GLY A 115 9.43 -3.02 -12.94
N MET A 116 9.37 -4.07 -13.76
CA MET A 116 8.42 -5.16 -13.57
C MET A 116 8.63 -5.88 -12.21
N ASN A 117 9.88 -6.13 -11.83
CA ASN A 117 10.20 -6.70 -10.51
C ASN A 117 9.78 -5.77 -9.37
N ASP A 118 9.94 -4.46 -9.53
CA ASP A 118 9.46 -3.48 -8.56
C ASP A 118 7.93 -3.57 -8.39
N HIS A 119 7.16 -3.67 -9.47
CA HIS A 119 5.71 -3.84 -9.41
C HIS A 119 5.28 -5.16 -8.73
N TYR A 120 6.02 -6.25 -8.92
CA TYR A 120 5.77 -7.49 -8.17
C TYR A 120 6.05 -7.32 -6.67
N PHE A 121 7.17 -6.67 -6.33
CA PHE A 121 7.53 -6.40 -4.95
C PHE A 121 6.51 -5.49 -4.26
N TRP A 122 6.17 -4.35 -4.87
CA TRP A 122 5.16 -3.42 -4.35
C TRP A 122 3.80 -4.11 -4.21
N GLY A 123 3.41 -4.90 -5.21
CA GLY A 123 2.18 -5.68 -5.18
C GLY A 123 2.13 -6.65 -3.99
N ALA A 124 3.20 -7.40 -3.74
CA ALA A 124 3.30 -8.33 -2.62
C ALA A 124 3.22 -7.62 -1.25
N VAL A 125 3.87 -6.45 -1.12
CA VAL A 125 3.82 -5.64 0.11
C VAL A 125 2.41 -5.09 0.33
N LEU A 126 1.76 -4.57 -0.71
CA LEU A 126 0.39 -4.07 -0.65
C LEU A 126 -0.62 -5.17 -0.28
N LEU A 127 -0.49 -6.37 -0.85
CA LEU A 127 -1.31 -7.53 -0.48
C LEU A 127 -1.06 -7.94 0.99
N SER A 128 0.18 -7.87 1.45
CA SER A 128 0.49 -8.13 2.86
C SER A 128 -0.24 -7.14 3.77
N VAL A 129 -0.18 -5.84 3.48
CA VAL A 129 -0.94 -4.82 4.22
C VAL A 129 -2.45 -5.06 4.12
N PHE A 130 -2.95 -5.44 2.94
CA PHE A 130 -4.37 -5.71 2.71
C PHE A 130 -4.87 -6.89 3.57
N PHE A 131 -4.19 -8.03 3.55
CA PHE A 131 -4.65 -9.25 4.23
C PHE A 131 -4.42 -9.19 5.74
N TYR A 132 -3.21 -8.83 6.18
CA TYR A 132 -2.87 -8.75 7.60
C TYR A 132 -3.49 -7.52 8.30
N GLY A 133 -3.88 -6.51 7.53
CA GLY A 133 -4.63 -5.36 8.00
C GLY A 133 -3.76 -4.23 8.59
N PRO A 134 -4.41 -3.27 9.26
CA PRO A 134 -3.81 -1.97 9.55
C PRO A 134 -2.77 -1.95 10.69
N GLY A 135 -2.67 -3.03 11.47
CA GLY A 135 -1.86 -3.09 12.68
C GLY A 135 -2.41 -2.22 13.81
N ARG A 136 -1.86 -2.37 15.03
CA ARG A 136 -2.32 -1.61 16.21
C ARG A 136 -1.99 -0.11 16.15
N LEU A 137 -0.95 0.25 15.40
CA LEU A 137 -0.50 1.63 15.20
C LEU A 137 -1.19 2.27 14.00
N SER A 138 -2.52 2.27 13.99
CA SER A 138 -3.35 2.82 12.91
C SER A 138 -4.56 3.56 13.48
N ILE A 139 -5.05 4.56 12.74
CA ILE A 139 -6.31 5.22 13.08
C ILE A 139 -7.47 4.23 13.01
N ASP A 140 -7.46 3.31 12.05
CA ASP A 140 -8.44 2.21 11.95
C ASP A 140 -8.56 1.42 13.26
N HIS A 141 -7.43 1.05 13.87
CA HIS A 141 -7.41 0.34 15.14
C HIS A 141 -7.94 1.19 16.29
N PHE A 142 -7.58 2.47 16.33
CA PHE A 142 -8.08 3.40 17.35
C PHE A 142 -9.60 3.58 17.28
N ILE A 143 -10.16 3.79 16.08
CA ILE A 143 -11.60 3.90 15.85
C ILE A 143 -12.31 2.60 16.25
N ALA A 144 -11.78 1.45 15.79
CA ALA A 144 -12.36 0.15 16.11
C ALA A 144 -12.37 -0.16 17.62
N ARG A 145 -11.36 0.29 18.36
CA ARG A 145 -11.34 0.18 19.83
C ARG A 145 -12.38 1.08 20.49
N LYS A 146 -12.54 2.32 20.01
CA LYS A 146 -13.49 3.29 20.57
C LYS A 146 -14.95 2.88 20.38
N TRP A 147 -15.29 2.17 19.30
CA TRP A 147 -16.67 1.73 19.02
C TRP A 147 -17.00 0.33 19.56
N LYS A 148 -16.00 -0.41 20.05
CA LYS A 148 -16.19 -1.68 20.76
C LYS A 148 -16.24 -1.53 22.28
N ALA A 149 -15.99 -0.33 22.80
CA ALA A 149 -16.13 0.06 24.20
C ALA A 149 -17.45 0.80 24.40
#